data_AF-A0A699RHN8-F1
#
_entry.id   AF-A0A699RHN8-F1
#
_cell.length_a   1.000
_cell.length_b   1.000
_cell.length_c   1.000
_cell.angle_alpha   90.00
_cell.angle_beta   90.00
_cell.angle_gamma   90.00
#
_symmetry.space_group_name_H-M   'P 1'
#
loop_
_entity.id
_entity.type
_entity.pdbx_description
1 polymer ?
#
loop_
_entity_poly.entity_id
_entity_poly.type
_entity_poly.pdbx_seq_one_letter_code
_entity_poly.pdbx_strand_id
1 'polypeptide(L)'
;MNFLGTVRFGNNDFAVIARYGDVVIGSMTIKKVYYVEGLGHKLFSVGYFCDKGLEVAFRKSTCFIRNENGVDFLTGDRSSNLYTISLNEVASNSSTYLLATVSSSQSWLWHQRLSHLNFATINNLVKNNLVQGLPKMKFEKDHLCFACEQGKIHQKHHKSKTVLL
;
A
#
# COMPACT_ATOMS: atom_id res chain seq x y z
N MET A 1 -8.59 -5.78 9.01
CA MET A 1 -7.83 -5.93 7.76
C MET A 1 -8.83 -6.08 6.65
N ASN A 2 -8.92 -5.13 5.73
CA ASN A 2 -9.64 -5.38 4.49
C ASN A 2 -8.74 -6.24 3.61
N PHE A 3 -9.17 -7.48 3.40
CA PHE A 3 -8.51 -8.38 2.47
C PHE A 3 -8.57 -7.77 1.07
N LEU A 4 -7.41 -7.36 0.54
CA LEU A 4 -7.27 -6.81 -0.82
C LEU A 4 -7.25 -7.91 -1.89
N GLY A 5 -6.79 -9.10 -1.53
CA GLY A 5 -6.63 -10.24 -2.42
C GLY A 5 -5.40 -11.08 -2.05
N THR A 6 -5.17 -12.11 -2.84
CA THR A 6 -3.96 -12.95 -2.78
C THR A 6 -3.23 -12.93 -4.12
N VAL A 7 -1.91 -13.01 -4.07
CA VAL A 7 -1.09 -13.33 -5.25
C VAL A 7 -0.78 -14.82 -5.23
N ARG A 8 -0.98 -15.50 -6.37
CA ARG A 8 -0.56 -16.89 -6.57
C ARG A 8 0.82 -16.91 -7.21
N PHE A 9 1.74 -17.66 -6.63
CA PHE A 9 3.08 -17.84 -7.16
C PHE A 9 3.14 -19.00 -8.16
N GLY A 10 4.25 -19.08 -8.91
CA GLY A 10 4.48 -20.15 -9.89
C GLY A 10 4.55 -21.56 -9.28
N ASN A 11 4.83 -21.65 -7.97
CA ASN A 11 4.80 -22.90 -7.21
C ASN A 11 3.41 -23.24 -6.63
N ASN A 12 2.36 -22.49 -7.02
CA ASN A 12 0.99 -22.59 -6.51
C ASN A 12 0.74 -22.12 -5.07
N ASP A 13 1.76 -21.58 -4.38
CA ASP A 13 1.54 -20.95 -3.09
C ASP A 13 0.82 -19.60 -3.25
N PHE A 14 0.28 -19.11 -2.15
CA PHE A 14 -0.42 -17.84 -2.09
C PHE A 14 0.19 -16.94 -1.01
N ALA A 15 0.27 -15.64 -1.30
CA ALA A 15 0.55 -14.62 -0.29
C ALA A 15 -0.52 -13.54 -0.28
N VAL A 16 -0.73 -12.96 0.90
CA VAL A 16 -1.73 -11.92 1.13
C VAL A 16 -1.21 -10.58 0.64
N ILE A 17 -2.04 -9.87 -0.13
CA ILE A 17 -1.81 -8.47 -0.46
C ILE A 17 -2.21 -7.65 0.76
N ALA A 18 -1.22 -7.06 1.43
CA ALA A 18 -1.44 -6.30 2.66
C ALA A 18 -1.85 -4.84 2.38
N ARG A 19 -1.36 -4.24 1.28
CA ARG A 19 -1.71 -2.86 0.84
C ARG A 19 -1.34 -2.61 -0.61
N TYR A 20 -1.71 -1.46 -1.16
CA TYR A 20 -1.18 -0.93 -2.41
C TYR A 20 -0.74 0.52 -2.26
N GLY A 21 0.11 1.00 -3.17
CA GLY A 21 0.56 2.39 -3.25
C GLY A 21 1.21 2.69 -4.60
N ASP A 22 1.65 3.93 -4.79
CA ASP A 22 2.35 4.34 -6.02
C ASP A 22 3.87 4.36 -5.76
N VAL A 23 4.66 3.99 -6.76
CA VAL A 23 6.13 3.97 -6.70
C VAL A 23 6.69 4.87 -7.79
N VAL A 24 7.56 5.79 -7.42
CA VAL A 24 8.24 6.69 -8.36
C VAL A 24 9.65 6.15 -8.63
N ILE A 25 10.01 6.08 -9.92
CA ILE A 25 11.29 5.60 -10.42
C ILE A 25 11.80 6.61 -11.45
N GLY A 26 12.75 7.46 -11.06
CA GLY A 26 13.16 8.59 -11.88
C GLY A 26 11.97 9.52 -12.17
N SER A 27 11.64 9.73 -13.44
CA SER A 27 10.46 10.49 -13.87
C SER A 27 9.19 9.65 -14.06
N MET A 28 9.27 8.32 -13.92
CA MET A 28 8.14 7.41 -14.10
C MET A 28 7.42 7.15 -12.77
N THR A 29 6.09 7.14 -12.77
CA THR A 29 5.27 6.70 -11.62
C THR A 29 4.51 5.43 -11.97
N ILE A 30 4.74 4.38 -11.19
CA ILE A 30 4.00 3.11 -11.26
C ILE A 30 2.87 3.17 -10.24
N LYS A 31 1.63 3.11 -10.72
CA LYS A 31 0.45 3.24 -9.87
C LYS A 31 -0.04 1.89 -9.37
N LYS A 32 -0.68 1.86 -8.19
CA LYS A 32 -1.31 0.65 -7.62
C LYS A 32 -0.37 -0.56 -7.48
N VAL A 33 0.87 -0.31 -7.05
CA VAL A 33 1.83 -1.35 -6.69
C VAL A 33 1.38 -2.05 -5.41
N TYR A 34 1.23 -3.37 -5.47
CA TYR A 34 0.86 -4.19 -4.32
C TYR A 34 2.05 -4.47 -3.41
N TYR A 35 1.85 -4.28 -2.11
CA TYR A 35 2.73 -4.80 -1.07
C TYR A 35 2.19 -6.15 -0.61
N VAL A 36 3.00 -7.18 -0.83
CA VAL A 36 2.69 -8.56 -0.50
C VAL A 36 3.61 -9.01 0.63
N GLU A 37 3.01 -9.51 1.71
CA GLU A 37 3.77 -9.92 2.88
C GLU A 37 4.56 -11.20 2.59
N GLY A 38 5.81 -11.28 3.05
CA GLY A 38 6.70 -12.43 2.83
C GLY A 38 7.43 -12.45 1.47
N LEU A 39 7.18 -11.49 0.57
CA LEU A 39 7.88 -11.40 -0.71
C LEU A 39 9.26 -10.75 -0.53
N GLY A 40 10.33 -11.55 -0.67
CA GLY A 40 11.71 -11.11 -0.43
C GLY A 40 12.27 -10.12 -1.45
N HIS A 41 11.67 -10.04 -2.64
CA HIS A 41 12.08 -9.15 -3.73
C HIS A 41 10.88 -8.43 -4.35
N LYS A 42 11.10 -7.25 -4.93
CA LYS A 42 10.07 -6.52 -5.68
C LYS A 42 9.96 -7.13 -7.09
N LEU A 43 8.74 -7.37 -7.54
CA LEU A 43 8.46 -7.87 -8.89
C LEU A 43 7.78 -6.79 -9.72
N PHE A 44 8.21 -6.66 -10.98
CA PHE A 44 7.54 -5.82 -11.97
C PHE A 44 6.90 -6.70 -13.05
N SER A 45 5.67 -6.38 -13.41
CA SER A 45 4.99 -7.02 -14.54
C SER A 45 5.52 -6.44 -15.85
N VAL A 46 5.98 -7.31 -16.76
CA VAL A 46 6.36 -6.91 -18.12
C VAL A 46 5.17 -6.30 -18.86
N GLY A 47 3.99 -6.93 -18.74
CA GLY A 47 2.76 -6.44 -19.37
C GLY A 47 2.39 -5.02 -18.92
N TYR A 48 2.63 -4.67 -17.65
CA TYR A 48 2.39 -3.32 -17.16
C TYR A 48 3.22 -2.28 -17.91
N PHE A 49 4.49 -2.57 -18.22
CA PHE A 49 5.33 -1.66 -19.01
C PHE A 49 4.85 -1.57 -20.46
N CYS A 50 4.47 -2.70 -21.05
CA CYS A 50 3.92 -2.73 -22.41
C CYS A 50 2.63 -1.90 -22.53
N ASP A 51 1.72 -2.01 -21.57
CA ASP A 51 0.47 -1.23 -21.51
C ASP A 51 0.72 0.28 -21.36
N LYS A 52 1.93 0.66 -20.93
CA LYS A 52 2.40 2.05 -20.84
C LYS A 52 3.16 2.53 -22.08
N GLY A 53 3.22 1.73 -23.14
CA GLY A 53 3.94 2.06 -24.38
C GLY A 53 5.46 1.96 -24.23
N LEU A 54 5.97 1.30 -23.18
CA LEU A 54 7.40 1.06 -23.00
C LEU A 54 7.79 -0.28 -23.64
N GLU A 55 8.91 -0.30 -24.33
CA GLU A 55 9.52 -1.53 -24.82
C GLU A 55 10.30 -2.18 -23.68
N VAL A 56 10.10 -3.48 -23.50
CA VAL A 56 10.87 -4.32 -22.58
C VAL A 56 11.65 -5.34 -23.40
N ALA A 57 12.97 -5.32 -23.29
CA ALA A 57 13.84 -6.22 -24.04
C ALA A 57 14.77 -6.99 -23.12
N PHE A 58 14.94 -8.28 -23.42
CA PHE A 58 15.84 -9.18 -22.71
C PHE A 58 16.96 -9.62 -23.66
N ARG A 59 18.20 -9.45 -23.22
CA ARG A 59 19.43 -9.91 -23.88
C ARG A 59 20.12 -10.93 -22.98
N LYS A 60 21.14 -11.63 -23.52
CA LYS A 60 21.87 -12.70 -22.83
C LYS A 60 22.29 -12.36 -21.40
N SER A 61 22.71 -11.13 -21.14
CA SER A 61 23.24 -10.68 -19.85
C SER A 61 22.53 -9.45 -19.27
N THR A 62 21.60 -8.83 -20.00
CA THR A 62 20.98 -7.57 -19.58
C THR A 62 19.52 -7.51 -20.01
N CYS A 63 18.73 -6.71 -19.31
CA CYS A 63 17.41 -6.28 -19.76
C CYS A 63 17.32 -4.76 -19.72
N PHE A 64 16.45 -4.19 -20.55
CA PHE A 64 16.15 -2.77 -20.50
C PHE A 64 14.67 -2.51 -20.72
N ILE A 65 14.19 -1.45 -20.08
CA ILE A 65 12.87 -0.86 -20.28
C ILE A 65 13.13 0.51 -20.89
N ARG A 66 12.62 0.75 -22.09
CA ARG A 66 12.90 1.98 -22.86
C ARG A 66 11.64 2.64 -23.36
N ASN A 67 11.74 3.95 -23.62
CA ASN A 67 10.67 4.71 -24.25
C ASN A 67 10.66 4.57 -25.77
N GLU A 68 9.66 5.17 -26.40
CA GLU A 68 9.49 5.21 -27.86
C GLU A 68 10.68 5.88 -28.59
N ASN A 69 11.40 6.76 -27.91
CA ASN A 69 12.61 7.42 -28.45
C ASN A 69 13.88 6.56 -28.29
N GLY A 70 13.77 5.35 -27.74
CA GLY A 70 14.88 4.45 -27.49
C GLY A 70 15.77 4.82 -26.29
N VAL A 71 15.32 5.74 -25.43
CA VAL A 71 16.03 6.07 -24.18
C VAL A 71 15.68 5.04 -23.11
N ASP A 72 16.70 4.44 -22.53
CA ASP A 72 16.55 3.44 -21.47
C ASP A 72 16.18 4.12 -20.14
N PHE A 73 15.02 3.76 -19.59
CA PHE A 73 14.54 4.20 -18.28
C PHE A 73 15.09 3.34 -17.16
N LEU A 74 15.19 2.04 -17.41
CA LEU A 74 15.67 1.06 -16.45
C LEU A 74 16.53 0.05 -17.18
N THR A 75 17.66 -0.28 -16.56
CA THR A 75 18.56 -1.32 -17.02
C THR A 75 18.73 -2.33 -15.88
N GLY A 76 18.74 -3.60 -16.22
CA GLY A 76 18.97 -4.68 -15.28
C GLY A 76 20.00 -5.66 -15.80
N ASP A 77 20.69 -6.30 -14.87
CA ASP A 77 21.69 -7.32 -15.15
C ASP A 77 21.10 -8.71 -14.90
N ARG A 78 21.55 -9.69 -15.69
CA ARG A 78 21.16 -11.09 -15.51
C ARG A 78 22.15 -11.81 -14.60
N SER A 79 21.67 -12.37 -13.50
CA SER A 79 22.43 -13.24 -12.61
C SER A 79 21.62 -14.49 -12.24
N SER A 80 22.24 -15.67 -12.29
CA SER A 80 21.60 -16.96 -11.91
C SER A 80 20.20 -17.17 -12.51
N ASN A 81 20.01 -16.76 -13.77
CA ASN A 81 18.74 -16.79 -14.52
C ASN A 81 17.66 -15.76 -14.16
N LEU A 82 17.94 -14.84 -13.25
CA LEU A 82 17.06 -13.72 -12.93
C LEU A 82 17.62 -12.42 -13.51
N TYR A 83 16.74 -11.58 -14.03
CA TYR A 83 17.08 -10.20 -14.37
C TYR A 83 16.74 -9.31 -13.18
N THR A 84 17.74 -8.58 -12.69
CA THR A 84 17.59 -7.69 -11.54
C THR A 84 17.84 -6.27 -11.98
N ILE A 85 16.89 -5.39 -11.70
CA ILE A 85 17.01 -3.96 -11.97
C ILE A 85 17.47 -3.28 -10.69
N SER A 86 18.63 -2.63 -10.74
CA SER A 86 19.09 -1.79 -9.64
C SER A 86 18.42 -0.43 -9.74
N LEU A 87 17.47 -0.19 -8.84
CA LEU A 87 16.87 1.13 -8.68
C LEU A 87 17.85 1.99 -7.88
N ASN A 88 18.76 2.66 -8.57
CA ASN A 88 19.45 3.80 -7.97
C ASN A 88 18.40 4.90 -7.84
N GLU A 89 17.79 5.01 -6.65
CA GLU A 89 16.99 6.18 -6.30
C GLU A 89 17.85 7.39 -6.62
N VAL A 90 17.41 8.20 -7.60
CA VAL A 90 18.01 9.51 -7.78
C VAL A 90 17.80 10.20 -6.45
N ALA A 91 18.92 10.50 -5.77
CA ALA A 91 18.98 11.35 -4.59
C ALA A 91 18.43 12.73 -4.99
N SER A 92 17.11 12.81 -5.09
CA SER A 92 16.39 14.06 -5.04
C SER A 92 16.57 14.51 -3.61
N ASN A 93 17.08 15.73 -3.41
CA ASN A 93 17.31 16.37 -2.11
C ASN A 93 16.02 16.64 -1.30
N SER A 94 15.01 15.80 -1.49
CA SER A 94 13.79 15.73 -0.73
C SER A 94 13.84 14.38 -0.04
N SER A 95 13.79 14.38 1.29
CA SER A 95 13.62 13.21 2.14
C SER A 95 12.40 12.39 1.69
N THR A 96 12.58 11.58 0.66
CA THR A 96 11.56 10.71 0.11
C THR A 96 11.78 9.34 0.73
N TYR A 97 11.50 9.31 2.04
CA TYR A 97 10.93 8.11 2.64
C TYR A 97 9.82 7.61 1.71
N LEU A 98 9.65 6.29 1.60
CA LEU A 98 8.51 5.63 0.96
C LEU A 98 7.17 6.31 1.34
N LEU A 99 6.80 7.37 0.65
CA LEU A 99 5.52 8.06 0.79
C LEU A 99 4.62 7.48 -0.29
N ALA A 100 4.18 6.25 -0.05
CA ALA A 100 2.93 5.76 -0.59
C ALA A 100 1.90 6.86 -0.34
N THR A 101 1.40 7.50 -1.40
CA THR A 101 0.49 8.66 -1.33
C THR A 101 -0.57 8.46 -0.25
N VAL A 102 -0.53 9.38 0.70
CA VAL A 102 -0.73 9.16 2.13
C VAL A 102 -2.20 9.40 2.57
N SER A 103 -3.17 9.63 1.69
CA SER A 103 -4.50 10.07 2.18
C SER A 103 -5.32 8.97 2.86
N SER A 104 -5.36 7.75 2.31
CA SER A 104 -6.01 6.61 2.97
C SER A 104 -5.10 6.03 4.07
N SER A 105 -3.83 5.79 3.80
CA SER A 105 -2.90 5.17 4.76
C SER A 105 -2.75 5.99 6.05
N GLN A 106 -2.74 7.32 5.97
CA GLN A 106 -2.55 8.18 7.13
C GLN A 106 -3.83 8.39 7.91
N SER A 107 -4.99 8.47 7.25
CA SER A 107 -6.26 8.54 7.94
C SER A 107 -6.44 7.32 8.84
N TRP A 108 -6.13 6.13 8.31
CA TRP A 108 -6.18 4.87 9.04
C TRP A 108 -5.08 4.71 10.09
N LEU A 109 -3.86 5.17 9.82
CA LEU A 109 -2.78 5.16 10.79
C LEU A 109 -3.13 5.98 12.04
N TRP A 110 -3.67 7.19 11.86
CA TRP A 110 -4.07 8.03 12.98
C TRP A 110 -5.30 7.51 13.70
N HIS A 111 -6.25 6.91 12.98
CA HIS A 111 -7.33 6.14 13.60
C HIS A 111 -6.78 5.07 14.56
N GLN A 112 -5.75 4.30 14.16
CA GLN A 112 -5.13 3.30 15.03
C GLN A 112 -4.33 3.92 16.20
N ARG A 113 -3.48 4.92 15.94
CA ARG A 113 -2.67 5.60 16.97
C ARG A 113 -3.52 6.26 18.05
N LEU A 114 -4.70 6.74 17.70
CA LEU A 114 -5.66 7.36 18.62
C LEU A 114 -6.66 6.34 19.19
N SER A 115 -6.26 5.07 19.33
CA SER A 115 -7.09 4.02 19.93
C SER A 115 -8.45 3.88 19.25
N HIS A 116 -8.47 3.89 17.93
CA HIS A 116 -9.65 3.66 17.11
C HIS A 116 -10.76 4.72 17.22
N LEU A 117 -10.40 5.98 17.50
CA LEU A 117 -11.34 7.10 17.45
C LEU A 117 -12.08 7.21 16.11
N ASN A 118 -13.35 7.61 16.14
CA ASN A 118 -14.13 7.87 14.94
C ASN A 118 -13.48 8.99 14.12
N PHE A 119 -13.41 8.83 12.79
CA PHE A 119 -12.92 9.84 11.85
C PHE A 119 -13.61 11.20 12.01
N ALA A 120 -14.91 11.24 12.34
CA ALA A 120 -15.59 12.50 12.64
C ALA A 120 -15.00 13.20 13.89
N THR A 121 -14.67 12.42 14.93
CA THR A 121 -14.02 12.93 16.13
C THR A 121 -12.60 13.42 15.83
N ILE A 122 -11.83 12.66 15.04
CA ILE A 122 -10.48 13.07 14.62
C ILE A 122 -10.54 14.39 13.84
N ASN A 123 -11.49 14.55 12.90
CA ASN A 123 -11.69 15.80 12.18
C ASN A 123 -12.07 16.97 13.10
N ASN A 124 -12.86 16.73 14.14
CA ASN A 124 -13.15 17.75 15.16
C ASN A 124 -11.91 18.15 15.96
N LEU A 125 -11.02 17.21 16.30
CA LEU A 125 -9.76 17.50 16.98
C LEU A 125 -8.85 18.40 16.12
N VAL A 126 -8.77 18.11 14.82
CA VAL A 126 -8.01 18.91 13.84
C VAL A 126 -8.60 20.30 13.70
N LYS A 127 -9.93 20.40 13.49
CA LYS A 127 -10.63 21.67 13.32
C LYS A 127 -10.43 22.62 14.50
N ASN A 128 -10.36 22.09 15.70
CA ASN A 128 -10.20 22.86 16.93
C ASN A 128 -8.73 22.93 17.43
N ASN A 129 -7.77 22.39 16.66
CA ASN A 129 -6.34 22.33 17.03
C ASN A 129 -6.08 21.76 18.44
N LEU A 130 -6.82 20.71 18.84
CA LEU A 130 -6.79 20.19 20.22
C LEU A 130 -5.64 19.21 20.51
N VAL A 131 -4.90 18.77 19.48
CA VAL A 131 -3.82 17.78 19.61
C VAL A 131 -2.60 18.25 18.82
N GLN A 132 -1.48 18.40 19.51
CA GLN A 132 -0.19 18.72 18.89
C GLN A 132 0.35 17.53 18.09
N GLY A 133 0.86 17.77 16.89
CA GLY A 133 1.43 16.74 16.01
C GLY A 133 0.42 15.97 15.15
N LEU A 134 -0.89 16.23 15.31
CA LEU A 134 -1.91 15.68 14.42
C LEU A 134 -1.89 16.42 13.06
N PRO A 135 -1.84 15.73 11.90
CA PRO A 135 -1.82 16.36 10.59
C PRO A 135 -3.07 17.22 10.33
N LYS A 136 -2.86 18.42 9.77
CA LYS A 136 -3.93 19.35 9.38
C LYS A 136 -4.53 18.98 8.03
N MET A 137 -5.19 17.83 7.98
CA MET A 137 -5.87 17.32 6.79
C MET A 137 -7.25 16.79 7.15
N LYS A 138 -8.09 16.55 6.14
CA LYS A 138 -9.37 15.88 6.32
C LYS A 138 -9.15 14.37 6.39
N PHE A 139 -9.66 13.76 7.44
CA PHE A 139 -9.60 12.33 7.68
C PHE A 139 -10.87 11.69 7.13
N GLU A 140 -10.74 10.73 6.22
CA GLU A 140 -11.88 10.10 5.55
C GLU A 140 -11.93 8.60 5.84
N LYS A 141 -13.15 8.09 5.94
CA LYS A 141 -13.45 6.67 6.12
C LYS A 141 -13.86 6.10 4.77
N ASP A 142 -12.94 5.40 4.11
CA ASP A 142 -13.18 4.70 2.85
C ASP A 142 -13.59 3.23 3.05
N HIS A 143 -13.44 2.67 4.26
CA HIS A 143 -13.90 1.32 4.60
C HIS A 143 -14.23 1.10 6.09
N LEU A 144 -14.70 -0.11 6.45
CA LEU A 144 -15.02 -0.48 7.83
C LEU A 144 -13.78 -0.95 8.60
N CYS A 145 -13.71 -0.57 9.88
CA CYS A 145 -12.72 -1.08 10.80
C CYS A 145 -13.28 -2.29 11.53
N PHE A 146 -12.84 -3.50 11.17
CA PHE A 146 -13.32 -4.74 11.78
C PHE A 146 -13.21 -4.75 13.31
N ALA A 147 -12.09 -4.27 13.87
CA ALA A 147 -11.89 -4.20 15.31
C ALA A 147 -12.91 -3.28 16.01
N CYS A 148 -13.22 -2.12 15.40
CA CYS A 148 -14.25 -1.22 15.92
C CYS A 148 -15.65 -1.82 15.85
N GLU A 149 -15.94 -2.55 14.77
CA GLU A 149 -17.23 -3.18 14.57
C GLU A 149 -17.47 -4.22 15.66
N GLN A 150 -16.54 -5.15 15.84
CA GLN A 150 -16.61 -6.16 16.90
C GLN A 150 -16.68 -5.53 18.31
N GLY A 151 -15.90 -4.48 18.56
CA GLY A 151 -15.91 -3.76 19.84
C GLY A 151 -17.20 -2.97 20.12
N LYS A 152 -18.04 -2.71 19.11
CA LYS A 152 -19.32 -2.00 19.24
C LYS A 152 -20.53 -2.93 19.26
N ILE A 153 -20.34 -4.24 19.17
CA ILE A 153 -21.44 -5.20 19.30
C ILE A 153 -21.88 -5.24 20.77
N HIS A 154 -23.08 -4.75 21.04
CA HIS A 154 -23.71 -4.92 22.35
C HIS A 154 -24.31 -6.32 22.45
N GLN A 155 -23.97 -7.06 23.51
CA GLN A 155 -24.66 -8.30 23.85
C GLN A 155 -26.13 -7.99 24.15
N LYS A 156 -27.06 -8.77 23.60
CA LYS A 156 -28.47 -8.66 23.96
C LYS A 156 -28.63 -8.95 25.46
N HIS A 157 -29.40 -8.14 26.17
CA HIS A 157 -29.70 -8.37 27.58
C HIS A 157 -30.27 -9.79 27.79
N HIS A 158 -29.75 -10.49 28.80
CA HIS A 158 -30.34 -11.76 29.22
C HIS A 158 -31.77 -11.51 29.70
N LYS A 159 -32.70 -12.37 29.25
CA LYS A 159 -34.07 -12.36 29.77
C LYS A 159 -34.02 -12.67 31.27
N SER A 160 -34.65 -11.83 32.09
CA SER A 160 -34.84 -12.12 33.52
C SER A 160 -35.53 -13.47 33.69
N LYS A 161 -34.97 -14.31 34.55
CA LYS A 161 -35.64 -15.53 35.01
C LYS A 161 -36.61 -15.14 36.13
N THR A 162 -37.89 -15.43 35.95
CA THR A 162 -38.85 -15.41 37.05
C THR A 162 -38.51 -16.55 38.00
N VAL A 163 -38.04 -16.21 39.19
CA VAL A 163 -37.95 -17.16 40.31
C VAL A 163 -39.35 -17.22 40.91
N LEU A 164 -40.04 -18.34 40.73
CA LEU A 164 -41.26 -18.61 41.49
C LEU A 164 -40.81 -19.04 42.90
N LEU A 165 -41.20 -18.24 43.90
CA LEU A 165 -41.15 -18.62 45.31
C LEU A 165 -42.36 -19.48 45.65
#